data_AF-F0XG46-F1
#
_entry.id   AF-F0XG46-F1
#
_cell.length_a   1.000
_cell.length_b   1.000
_cell.length_c   1.000
_cell.angle_alpha   90.00
_cell.angle_beta   90.00
_cell.angle_gamma   90.00
#
_symmetry.space_group_name_H-M   'P 1'
#
loop_
_entity.id
_entity.type
_entity.pdbx_description
1 polymer ?
#
loop_
_entity_poly.entity_id
_entity_poly.type
_entity_poly.pdbx_seq_one_letter_code
_entity_poly.pdbx_strand_id
1 'polypeptide(L)'
;MRDESMQLFLVGLVHGLATPETSFFSSDPAAERLKKACYFLIMRILQHPQPTPTSPLVRWDFVADFCHAYEKRRIGQALQRLPRQATDLLEASLSGLKKVIVDNLNSGTQGDLIVVEKYLHDVNPLIYAWPAAAALFLAGSDYIDALVAAFRIMTSSLRKHAVTNVYLCIKGLTEGSTPKYSQLIDALYSMLGATNEQNASTGNANNSLLSELVTSSPVLLLLHQRSEGITSSKIRMISALNDLAKHRNMIGAGLQLPQMRIRTKQEKGKSPATASPEERRRHLFSGMSYIDLAPHSTLPPNYQNAFSDDSIVTLAAETPKLHFGKQKSKRTADDVLRDRSQAPQKAAILSALAAFDFDDDERDDTYDAADVGGTVDSSTATGIDDLESAKDEALFAAYRTNPTVFDRDMATRRGEARTRLRDDTDMTDEAIEGWGLMLSRNPQQKRRLEARLSTFTGSQIELARTSWRAHDGEEDENKSDLDGTLPSRGGGSTGGRGSSRGGRGPVRGGGGRSGNVAGPPGEKETEQARRRKEASKSSRANHSRRDQRARKMARGGFPG
;
A
#
# COMPACT_ATOMS: atom_id res chain seq x y z
N MET A 1 -9.42 -28.20 35.16
CA MET A 1 -10.86 -28.29 35.52
C MET A 1 -11.37 -29.66 35.08
N ARG A 2 -12.11 -30.37 35.94
CA ARG A 2 -12.45 -31.80 35.77
C ARG A 2 -13.85 -32.05 35.18
N ASP A 3 -14.62 -31.00 34.88
CA ASP A 3 -15.98 -31.15 34.40
C ASP A 3 -16.01 -31.30 32.88
N GLU A 4 -16.12 -32.54 32.42
CA GLU A 4 -16.16 -32.91 31.00
C GLU A 4 -17.41 -32.36 30.31
N SER A 5 -18.54 -32.27 31.03
CA SER A 5 -19.81 -31.80 30.47
C SER A 5 -19.73 -30.33 30.04
N MET A 6 -19.05 -29.50 30.82
CA MET A 6 -18.78 -28.11 30.47
C MET A 6 -17.92 -28.00 29.21
N GLN A 7 -16.87 -28.81 29.10
CA GLN A 7 -15.97 -28.77 27.94
C GLN A 7 -16.71 -29.20 26.67
N LEU A 8 -17.51 -30.26 26.73
CA LEU A 8 -18.34 -30.72 25.62
C LEU A 8 -19.40 -29.68 25.22
N PHE A 9 -20.03 -29.03 26.20
CA PHE A 9 -20.96 -27.93 25.93
C PHE A 9 -20.28 -26.79 25.17
N LEU A 10 -19.08 -26.36 25.61
CA LEU A 10 -18.35 -25.29 24.94
C LEU A 10 -17.92 -25.68 23.54
N VAL A 11 -17.44 -26.92 23.34
CA VAL A 11 -17.09 -27.43 22.00
C VAL A 11 -18.32 -27.41 21.10
N GLY A 12 -19.44 -27.97 21.54
CA GLY A 12 -20.69 -28.01 20.76
C GLY A 12 -21.24 -26.61 20.44
N LEU A 13 -21.23 -25.71 21.42
CA LEU A 13 -21.67 -24.32 21.23
C LEU A 13 -20.80 -23.59 20.21
N VAL A 14 -19.48 -23.68 20.34
CA VAL A 14 -18.54 -22.98 19.45
C VAL A 14 -18.58 -23.57 18.05
N HIS A 15 -18.63 -24.89 17.92
CA HIS A 15 -18.81 -25.57 16.63
C HIS A 15 -20.12 -25.14 15.95
N GLY A 16 -21.22 -25.10 16.71
CA GLY A 16 -22.50 -24.60 16.24
C GLY A 16 -22.44 -23.15 15.78
N LEU A 17 -21.75 -22.27 16.51
CA LEU A 17 -21.57 -20.86 16.10
C LEU A 17 -20.65 -20.68 14.89
N ALA A 18 -19.75 -21.63 14.65
CA ALA A 18 -18.84 -21.60 13.51
C ALA A 18 -19.54 -22.01 12.20
N THR A 19 -20.58 -22.85 12.25
CA THR A 19 -21.28 -23.27 11.04
C THR A 19 -22.21 -22.16 10.51
N PRO A 20 -22.24 -21.92 9.19
CA PRO A 20 -22.99 -20.81 8.57
C PRO A 20 -24.53 -20.94 8.74
N GLU A 21 -25.02 -22.13 9.10
CA GLU A 21 -26.45 -22.44 9.25
C GLU A 21 -27.07 -21.86 10.53
N THR A 22 -26.27 -21.40 11.51
CA THR A 22 -26.76 -20.99 12.83
C THR A 22 -26.89 -19.48 13.03
N SER A 23 -26.98 -18.72 11.94
CA SER A 23 -27.24 -17.27 11.94
C SER A 23 -28.51 -16.85 12.71
N PHE A 24 -29.34 -17.81 13.13
CA PHE A 24 -30.48 -17.66 14.04
C PHE A 24 -30.16 -17.02 15.40
N PHE A 25 -28.94 -17.12 15.93
CA PHE A 25 -28.57 -16.54 17.25
C PHE A 25 -28.09 -15.07 17.20
N SER A 26 -28.24 -14.39 16.06
CA SER A 26 -27.68 -13.05 15.84
C SER A 26 -28.51 -11.92 16.49
N SER A 27 -29.82 -12.12 16.70
CA SER A 27 -30.74 -11.04 17.09
C SER A 27 -31.16 -11.07 18.58
N ASP A 28 -30.91 -12.15 19.31
CA ASP A 28 -31.35 -12.30 20.70
C ASP A 28 -30.31 -11.75 21.70
N PRO A 29 -30.65 -10.74 22.54
CA PRO A 29 -29.75 -10.23 23.57
C PRO A 29 -29.32 -11.30 24.61
N ALA A 30 -30.11 -12.35 24.83
CA ALA A 30 -29.72 -13.45 25.71
C ALA A 30 -28.60 -14.31 25.08
N ALA A 31 -28.69 -14.57 23.78
CA ALA A 31 -27.67 -15.27 23.02
C ALA A 31 -26.34 -14.49 23.00
N GLU A 32 -26.39 -13.17 22.84
CA GLU A 32 -25.19 -12.31 22.91
C GLU A 32 -24.52 -12.32 24.29
N ARG A 33 -25.32 -12.33 25.37
CA ARG A 33 -24.79 -12.49 26.73
C ARG A 33 -24.11 -13.84 26.92
N LEU A 34 -24.71 -14.92 26.41
CA LEU A 34 -24.14 -16.26 26.46
C LEU A 34 -22.82 -16.34 25.67
N LYS A 35 -22.78 -15.86 24.42
CA LYS A 35 -21.55 -15.78 23.61
C LYS A 35 -20.45 -15.05 24.36
N LYS A 36 -20.76 -13.89 24.95
CA LYS A 36 -19.79 -13.09 25.71
C LYS A 36 -19.28 -13.83 26.96
N ALA A 37 -20.16 -14.51 27.71
CA ALA A 37 -19.78 -15.29 28.87
C ALA A 37 -18.89 -16.49 28.49
N CYS A 38 -19.29 -17.25 27.47
CA CYS A 38 -18.53 -18.37 26.93
C CYS A 38 -17.16 -17.92 26.41
N TYR A 39 -17.07 -16.77 25.72
CA TYR A 39 -15.81 -16.19 25.29
C TYR A 39 -14.84 -15.98 26.46
N PHE A 40 -15.27 -15.29 27.53
CA PHE A 40 -14.41 -15.05 28.68
C PHE A 40 -14.02 -16.34 29.41
N LEU A 41 -14.92 -17.30 29.48
CA LEU A 41 -14.65 -18.59 30.10
C LEU A 41 -13.64 -19.40 29.29
N ILE A 42 -13.80 -19.49 27.97
CA ILE A 42 -12.84 -20.15 27.06
C ILE A 42 -11.48 -19.47 27.17
N MET A 43 -11.43 -18.13 27.12
CA MET A 43 -10.19 -17.39 27.24
C MET A 43 -9.49 -17.63 28.58
N ARG A 44 -10.24 -17.69 29.68
CA ARG A 44 -9.71 -18.01 31.01
C ARG A 44 -9.16 -19.43 31.08
N ILE A 45 -9.81 -20.39 30.42
CA ILE A 45 -9.33 -21.78 30.35
C ILE A 45 -8.06 -21.88 29.52
N LEU A 46 -8.03 -21.26 28.33
CA LEU A 46 -6.88 -21.27 27.43
C LEU A 46 -5.65 -20.57 28.03
N GLN A 47 -5.86 -19.53 28.83
CA GLN A 47 -4.78 -18.80 29.53
C GLN A 47 -4.37 -19.44 30.86
N HIS A 48 -4.99 -20.57 31.25
CA HIS A 48 -4.64 -21.24 32.48
C HIS A 48 -3.21 -21.83 32.40
N PRO A 49 -2.32 -21.58 33.39
CA PRO A 49 -0.91 -21.98 33.32
C PRO A 49 -0.68 -23.48 33.14
N GLN A 50 -1.64 -24.29 33.59
CA GLN A 50 -1.63 -25.75 33.47
C GLN A 50 -2.86 -26.19 32.67
N PRO A 51 -2.77 -26.29 31.34
CA PRO A 51 -3.83 -26.89 30.52
C PRO A 51 -3.88 -28.39 30.76
N THR A 52 -5.08 -28.97 30.79
CA THR A 52 -5.24 -30.43 30.81
C THR A 52 -4.92 -30.98 29.42
N PRO A 53 -3.98 -31.93 29.27
CA PRO A 53 -3.46 -32.36 27.96
C PRO A 53 -4.51 -33.06 27.09
N THR A 54 -5.53 -33.66 27.70
CA THR A 54 -6.66 -34.31 27.00
C THR A 54 -7.82 -33.36 26.69
N SER A 55 -7.68 -32.07 27.01
CA SER A 55 -8.76 -31.10 26.79
C SER A 55 -9.05 -30.95 25.30
N PRO A 56 -10.31 -31.11 24.85
CA PRO A 56 -10.68 -30.83 23.47
C PRO A 56 -10.53 -29.33 23.13
N LEU A 57 -10.47 -28.46 24.15
CA LEU A 57 -10.39 -27.00 23.97
C LEU A 57 -9.01 -26.50 23.50
N VAL A 58 -7.96 -27.31 23.60
CA VAL A 58 -6.58 -26.92 23.22
C VAL A 58 -6.20 -27.44 21.82
N ARG A 59 -7.06 -28.25 21.22
CA ARG A 59 -6.84 -28.82 19.88
C ARG A 59 -7.14 -27.81 18.79
N TRP A 60 -6.51 -27.99 17.62
CA TRP A 60 -6.66 -27.09 16.49
C TRP A 60 -8.10 -26.96 15.98
N ASP A 61 -8.89 -28.03 16.05
CA ASP A 61 -10.29 -28.11 15.59
C ASP A 61 -11.17 -27.10 16.35
N PHE A 62 -11.12 -27.15 17.68
CA PHE A 62 -11.83 -26.21 18.53
C PHE A 62 -11.32 -24.77 18.37
N VAL A 63 -10.00 -24.57 18.31
CA VAL A 63 -9.45 -23.20 18.22
C VAL A 63 -9.75 -22.57 16.86
N ALA A 64 -9.81 -23.36 15.78
CA ALA A 64 -10.28 -22.94 14.46
C ALA A 64 -11.74 -22.49 14.50
N ASP A 65 -12.64 -23.31 15.07
CA ASP A 65 -14.05 -22.97 15.24
C ASP A 65 -14.20 -21.71 16.12
N PHE A 66 -13.39 -21.58 17.16
CA PHE A 66 -13.35 -20.39 18.01
C PHE A 66 -12.94 -19.13 17.24
N CYS A 67 -11.97 -19.25 16.33
CA CYS A 67 -11.56 -18.15 15.44
C CYS A 67 -12.64 -17.77 14.41
N HIS A 68 -13.49 -18.73 14.03
CA HIS A 68 -14.61 -18.48 13.14
C HIS A 68 -15.80 -17.81 13.87
N ALA A 69 -16.12 -18.30 15.07
CA ALA A 69 -17.28 -17.87 15.86
C ALA A 69 -17.12 -16.47 16.50
N TYR A 70 -15.90 -16.00 16.77
CA TYR A 70 -15.64 -14.75 17.51
C TYR A 70 -14.76 -13.75 16.72
N GLU A 71 -14.74 -12.48 17.14
CA GLU A 71 -13.97 -11.41 16.46
C GLU A 71 -12.47 -11.72 16.35
N LYS A 72 -11.98 -11.93 15.12
CA LYS A 72 -10.60 -12.29 14.77
C LYS A 72 -9.51 -11.45 15.45
N ARG A 73 -9.72 -10.13 15.60
CA ARG A 73 -8.72 -9.20 16.17
C ARG A 73 -8.46 -9.44 17.65
N ARG A 74 -9.50 -9.76 18.42
CA ARG A 74 -9.38 -10.00 19.87
C ARG A 74 -8.72 -11.35 20.13
N ILE A 75 -9.06 -12.34 19.31
CA ILE A 75 -8.54 -13.70 19.40
C ILE A 75 -7.03 -13.72 19.10
N GLY A 76 -6.55 -13.04 18.06
CA GLY A 76 -5.12 -13.03 17.75
C GLY A 76 -4.25 -12.50 18.90
N GLN A 77 -4.67 -11.41 19.56
CA GLN A 77 -3.98 -10.87 20.74
C GLN A 77 -4.05 -11.81 21.96
N ALA A 78 -5.09 -12.62 22.02
CA ALA A 78 -5.31 -13.62 23.06
C ALA A 78 -4.43 -14.85 22.85
N LEU A 79 -4.36 -15.35 21.61
CA LEU A 79 -3.54 -16.50 21.21
C LEU A 79 -2.05 -16.21 21.35
N GLN A 80 -1.60 -14.98 21.09
CA GLN A 80 -0.21 -14.57 21.34
C GLN A 80 0.19 -14.61 22.83
N ARG A 81 -0.78 -14.61 23.75
CA ARG A 81 -0.55 -14.66 25.21
C ARG A 81 -0.78 -16.04 25.80
N LEU A 82 -0.89 -17.08 24.97
CA LEU A 82 -1.07 -18.45 25.46
C LEU A 82 0.15 -18.90 26.29
N PRO A 83 -0.06 -19.66 27.38
CA PRO A 83 1.01 -20.34 28.10
C PRO A 83 1.75 -21.33 27.20
N ARG A 84 3.05 -21.51 27.44
CA ARG A 84 3.91 -22.41 26.63
C ARG A 84 3.36 -23.84 26.52
N GLN A 85 2.87 -24.40 27.61
CA GLN A 85 2.29 -25.75 27.59
C GLN A 85 1.05 -25.85 26.67
N ALA A 86 0.23 -24.79 26.63
CA ALA A 86 -0.95 -24.75 25.77
C ALA A 86 -0.56 -24.55 24.30
N THR A 87 0.47 -23.74 24.04
CA THR A 87 1.02 -23.59 22.68
C THR A 87 1.59 -24.91 22.20
N ASP A 88 2.40 -25.62 22.99
CA ASP A 88 3.05 -26.87 22.58
C ASP A 88 2.02 -27.96 22.20
N LEU A 89 0.93 -28.07 22.97
CA LEU A 89 -0.18 -28.99 22.67
C LEU A 89 -0.93 -28.59 21.38
N LEU A 90 -1.17 -27.30 21.19
CA LEU A 90 -1.82 -26.79 19.98
C LEU A 90 -0.93 -27.01 18.75
N GLU A 91 0.39 -26.72 18.85
CA GLU A 91 1.39 -26.97 17.82
C GLU A 91 1.46 -28.46 17.47
N ALA A 92 1.47 -29.35 18.48
CA ALA A 92 1.45 -30.79 18.26
C ALA A 92 0.19 -31.22 17.49
N SER A 93 -0.98 -30.69 17.86
CA SER A 93 -2.24 -31.01 17.15
C SER A 93 -2.24 -30.51 15.70
N LEU A 94 -1.69 -29.31 15.44
CA LEU A 94 -1.54 -28.77 14.08
C LEU A 94 -0.50 -29.54 13.26
N SER A 95 0.59 -30.01 13.87
CA SER A 95 1.56 -30.85 13.19
C SER A 95 0.95 -32.19 12.76
N GLY A 96 0.05 -32.75 13.58
CA GLY A 96 -0.73 -33.92 13.22
C GLY A 96 -1.65 -33.66 12.03
N LEU A 97 -2.36 -32.53 12.03
CA LEU A 97 -3.17 -32.11 10.88
C LEU A 97 -2.33 -31.92 9.60
N LYS A 98 -1.19 -31.23 9.71
CA LYS A 98 -0.27 -31.00 8.58
C LYS A 98 0.12 -32.32 7.94
N LYS A 99 0.50 -33.34 8.74
CA LYS A 99 0.82 -34.68 8.25
C LYS A 99 -0.35 -35.33 7.51
N VAL A 100 -1.54 -35.32 8.10
CA VAL A 100 -2.75 -35.88 7.46
C VAL A 100 -3.06 -35.18 6.13
N ILE A 101 -2.89 -33.87 6.05
CA ILE A 101 -3.07 -33.13 4.79
C ILE A 101 -2.02 -33.56 3.77
N VAL A 102 -0.74 -33.60 4.14
CA VAL A 102 0.37 -34.00 3.26
C VAL A 102 0.18 -35.43 2.74
N ASP A 103 -0.19 -36.37 3.61
CA ASP A 103 -0.41 -37.77 3.23
C ASP A 103 -1.56 -37.92 2.22
N ASN A 104 -2.67 -37.21 2.44
CA ASN A 104 -3.79 -37.20 1.49
C ASN A 104 -3.45 -36.54 0.16
N LEU A 105 -2.68 -35.45 0.17
CA LEU A 105 -2.22 -34.77 -1.05
C LEU A 105 -1.25 -35.64 -1.86
N ASN A 106 -0.31 -36.30 -1.18
CA ASN A 106 0.64 -37.21 -1.81
C ASN A 106 -0.03 -38.47 -2.38
N SER A 107 -1.14 -38.90 -1.79
CA SER A 107 -1.97 -40.00 -2.31
C SER A 107 -2.69 -39.64 -3.61
N GLY A 108 -2.68 -38.37 -4.03
CA GLY A 108 -3.21 -37.91 -5.30
C GLY A 108 -4.70 -38.23 -5.46
N THR A 109 -5.05 -38.96 -6.52
CA THR A 109 -6.44 -39.37 -6.80
C THR A 109 -6.99 -40.43 -5.84
N GLN A 110 -6.14 -41.09 -5.06
CA GLN A 110 -6.54 -42.06 -4.04
C GLN A 110 -6.79 -41.41 -2.67
N GLY A 111 -6.38 -40.14 -2.49
CA GLY A 111 -6.57 -39.40 -1.26
C GLY A 111 -7.94 -38.72 -1.16
N ASP A 112 -8.39 -38.46 0.06
CA ASP A 112 -9.67 -37.80 0.32
C ASP A 112 -9.56 -36.27 0.17
N LEU A 113 -9.57 -35.78 -1.07
CA LEU A 113 -9.45 -34.35 -1.38
C LEU A 113 -10.56 -33.48 -0.79
N ILE A 114 -11.77 -34.04 -0.58
CA ILE A 114 -12.89 -33.35 0.07
C ILE A 114 -12.58 -33.07 1.54
N VAL A 115 -11.93 -34.02 2.21
CA VAL A 115 -11.52 -33.88 3.61
C VAL A 115 -10.41 -32.84 3.73
N VAL A 116 -9.46 -32.83 2.79
CA VAL A 116 -8.43 -31.79 2.70
C VAL A 116 -9.05 -30.40 2.49
N GLU A 117 -10.06 -30.29 1.62
CA GLU A 117 -10.76 -29.03 1.38
C GLU A 117 -11.39 -28.49 2.66
N LYS A 118 -12.10 -29.35 3.40
CA LYS A 118 -12.68 -28.99 4.70
C LYS A 118 -11.59 -28.55 5.69
N TYR A 119 -10.51 -29.32 5.83
CA TYR A 119 -9.43 -28.98 6.74
C TYR A 119 -8.76 -27.64 6.40
N LEU A 120 -8.51 -27.36 5.12
CA LEU A 120 -7.94 -26.07 4.71
C LEU A 120 -8.91 -24.91 4.94
N HIS A 121 -10.21 -25.10 4.70
CA HIS A 121 -11.23 -24.11 5.03
C HIS A 121 -11.20 -23.76 6.53
N ASP A 122 -11.21 -24.78 7.39
CA ASP A 122 -11.34 -24.60 8.84
C ASP A 122 -10.06 -24.02 9.46
N VAL A 123 -8.88 -24.40 8.97
CA VAL A 123 -7.60 -23.90 9.51
C VAL A 123 -7.25 -22.47 9.07
N ASN A 124 -7.79 -21.98 7.95
CA ASN A 124 -7.46 -20.65 7.42
C ASN A 124 -7.73 -19.49 8.42
N PRO A 125 -8.91 -19.42 9.08
CA PRO A 125 -9.16 -18.47 10.16
C PRO A 125 -8.13 -18.51 11.29
N LEU A 126 -7.69 -19.72 11.67
CA LEU A 126 -6.69 -19.92 12.72
C LEU A 126 -5.33 -19.36 12.32
N ILE A 127 -4.85 -19.67 11.11
CA ILE A 127 -3.57 -19.15 10.59
C ILE A 127 -3.59 -17.62 10.51
N TYR A 128 -4.72 -17.04 10.08
CA TYR A 128 -4.88 -15.59 10.04
C TYR A 128 -4.79 -14.94 11.44
N ALA A 129 -5.35 -15.59 12.46
CA ALA A 129 -5.36 -15.08 13.83
C ALA A 129 -4.03 -15.34 14.57
N TRP A 130 -3.32 -16.43 14.24
CA TRP A 130 -2.13 -16.88 14.96
C TRP A 130 -0.94 -17.09 14.01
N PRO A 131 -0.04 -16.09 13.89
CA PRO A 131 1.12 -16.15 12.99
C PRO A 131 2.09 -17.31 13.26
N ALA A 132 2.13 -17.87 14.47
CA ALA A 132 3.00 -19.02 14.74
C ALA A 132 2.52 -20.28 14.01
N ALA A 133 1.20 -20.46 13.78
CA ALA A 133 0.69 -21.56 12.95
C ALA A 133 1.21 -21.47 11.51
N ALA A 134 1.29 -20.27 10.93
CA ALA A 134 1.88 -20.07 9.61
C ALA A 134 3.31 -20.60 9.52
N ALA A 135 4.11 -20.36 10.58
CA ALA A 135 5.47 -20.85 10.64
C ALA A 135 5.58 -22.37 10.79
N LEU A 136 4.60 -23.05 11.39
CA LEU A 136 4.56 -24.52 11.47
C LEU A 136 4.18 -25.15 10.13
N PHE A 137 3.21 -24.58 9.43
CA PHE A 137 2.79 -25.08 8.12
C PHE A 137 3.92 -24.96 7.09
N LEU A 138 4.65 -23.85 7.10
CA LEU A 138 5.82 -23.64 6.22
C LEU A 138 7.13 -24.16 6.84
N ALA A 139 7.08 -24.90 7.95
CA ALA A 139 8.28 -25.54 8.49
C ALA A 139 8.63 -26.75 7.64
N GLY A 140 9.73 -26.68 6.89
CA GLY A 140 10.07 -27.67 5.86
C GLY A 140 9.38 -27.40 4.53
N SER A 141 9.82 -28.07 3.47
CA SER A 141 9.27 -27.93 2.12
C SER A 141 8.14 -28.92 1.81
N ASP A 142 8.05 -30.02 2.55
CA ASP A 142 7.11 -31.14 2.39
C ASP A 142 5.66 -30.74 2.08
N TYR A 143 5.12 -29.78 2.83
CA TYR A 143 3.75 -29.32 2.65
C TYR A 143 3.55 -28.52 1.37
N ILE A 144 4.49 -27.63 1.05
CA ILE A 144 4.43 -26.83 -0.17
C ILE A 144 4.59 -27.75 -1.38
N ASP A 145 5.55 -28.67 -1.32
CA ASP A 145 5.84 -29.61 -2.41
C ASP A 145 4.63 -30.52 -2.66
N ALA A 146 3.98 -31.01 -1.60
CA ALA A 146 2.73 -31.79 -1.70
C ALA A 146 1.58 -30.97 -2.31
N LEU A 147 1.41 -29.70 -1.89
CA LEU A 147 0.40 -28.81 -2.48
C LEU A 147 0.66 -28.54 -3.96
N VAL A 148 1.90 -28.25 -4.34
CA VAL A 148 2.30 -27.99 -5.72
C VAL A 148 2.09 -29.23 -6.58
N ALA A 149 2.51 -30.41 -6.10
CA ALA A 149 2.32 -31.69 -6.78
C ALA A 149 0.83 -32.02 -7.02
N ALA A 150 0.00 -31.85 -6.00
CA ALA A 150 -1.43 -32.18 -6.06
C ALA A 150 -2.29 -31.11 -6.77
N PHE A 151 -1.78 -29.89 -6.99
CA PHE A 151 -2.56 -28.73 -7.44
C PHE A 151 -3.37 -28.96 -8.72
N ARG A 152 -2.84 -29.77 -9.64
CA ARG A 152 -3.50 -30.11 -10.91
C ARG A 152 -4.76 -30.95 -10.72
N ILE A 153 -4.76 -31.81 -9.71
CA ILE A 153 -5.82 -32.78 -9.41
C ILE A 153 -6.92 -32.11 -8.57
N MET A 154 -6.62 -30.99 -7.90
CA MET A 154 -7.55 -30.29 -7.03
C MET A 154 -8.76 -29.71 -7.77
N THR A 155 -9.91 -29.77 -7.11
CA THR A 155 -11.14 -29.06 -7.49
C THR A 155 -10.94 -27.53 -7.43
N SER A 156 -11.73 -26.76 -8.18
CA SER A 156 -11.63 -25.29 -8.17
C SER A 156 -11.86 -24.69 -6.77
N SER A 157 -12.69 -25.31 -5.94
CA SER A 157 -12.93 -24.88 -4.56
C SER A 157 -11.75 -25.19 -3.65
N LEU A 158 -11.17 -26.40 -3.74
CA LEU A 158 -9.96 -26.77 -3.01
C LEU A 158 -8.77 -25.87 -3.37
N ARG A 159 -8.58 -25.54 -4.66
CA ARG A 159 -7.52 -24.61 -5.11
C ARG A 159 -7.63 -23.25 -4.43
N LYS A 160 -8.84 -22.68 -4.33
CA LYS A 160 -9.08 -21.41 -3.63
C LYS A 160 -8.64 -21.48 -2.16
N HIS A 161 -8.99 -22.56 -1.46
CA HIS A 161 -8.60 -22.73 -0.06
C HIS A 161 -7.10 -22.94 0.11
N ALA A 162 -6.45 -23.70 -0.78
CA ALA A 162 -5.01 -23.90 -0.80
C ALA A 162 -4.25 -22.60 -1.08
N VAL A 163 -4.65 -21.84 -2.09
CA VAL A 163 -4.05 -20.54 -2.42
C VAL A 163 -4.23 -19.54 -1.26
N THR A 164 -5.43 -19.50 -0.67
CA THR A 164 -5.71 -18.68 0.51
C THR A 164 -4.82 -19.09 1.68
N ASN A 165 -4.67 -20.40 1.92
CA ASN A 165 -3.83 -20.92 2.99
C ASN A 165 -2.37 -20.51 2.83
N VAL A 166 -1.80 -20.71 1.64
CA VAL A 166 -0.41 -20.33 1.33
C VAL A 166 -0.21 -18.82 1.48
N TYR A 167 -1.14 -18.00 0.97
CA TYR A 167 -1.10 -16.55 1.16
C TYR A 167 -1.12 -16.17 2.65
N LEU A 168 -2.01 -16.76 3.44
CA LEU A 168 -2.11 -16.52 4.87
C LEU A 168 -0.84 -16.95 5.62
N CYS A 169 -0.21 -18.04 5.19
CA CYS A 169 1.06 -18.48 5.75
C CYS A 169 2.19 -17.48 5.44
N ILE A 170 2.31 -17.03 4.19
CA ILE A 170 3.29 -16.01 3.78
C ILE A 170 3.06 -14.72 4.58
N LYS A 171 1.80 -14.26 4.66
CA LYS A 171 1.41 -13.09 5.46
C LYS A 171 1.80 -13.27 6.93
N GLY A 172 1.52 -14.43 7.53
CA GLY A 172 1.88 -14.76 8.90
C GLY A 172 3.39 -14.72 9.16
N LEU A 173 4.24 -15.14 8.21
CA LEU A 173 5.70 -15.05 8.37
C LEU A 173 6.21 -13.60 8.32
N THR A 174 5.48 -12.70 7.63
CA THR A 174 5.79 -11.25 7.59
C THR A 174 5.20 -10.48 8.78
N GLU A 175 4.29 -11.08 9.54
CA GLU A 175 3.59 -10.44 10.65
C GLU A 175 4.07 -10.99 12.00
N GLY A 176 4.47 -10.11 12.91
CA GLY A 176 4.84 -10.48 14.28
C GLY A 176 6.02 -9.69 14.83
N SER A 177 6.36 -9.93 16.09
CA SER A 177 7.53 -9.32 16.75
C SER A 177 8.86 -9.79 16.17
N THR A 178 8.87 -10.95 15.51
CA THR A 178 10.06 -11.55 14.86
C THR A 178 9.66 -12.11 13.49
N PRO A 179 9.70 -11.30 12.41
CA PRO A 179 9.41 -11.80 11.07
C PRO A 179 10.44 -12.86 10.65
N LYS A 180 9.96 -13.99 10.15
CA LYS A 180 10.80 -15.15 9.79
C LYS A 180 11.15 -15.12 8.30
N TYR A 181 11.92 -14.12 7.90
CA TYR A 181 12.24 -13.88 6.48
C TYR A 181 13.04 -15.01 5.82
N SER A 182 13.96 -15.66 6.55
CA SER A 182 14.74 -16.79 5.98
C SER A 182 13.82 -17.94 5.58
N GLN A 183 12.91 -18.34 6.47
CA GLN A 183 11.92 -19.39 6.21
C GLN A 183 10.98 -19.02 5.06
N LEU A 184 10.61 -17.75 4.96
CA LEU A 184 9.80 -17.25 3.84
C LEU A 184 10.56 -17.40 2.52
N ILE A 185 11.82 -17.00 2.47
CA ILE A 185 12.65 -17.08 1.25
C ILE A 185 12.82 -18.54 0.83
N ASP A 186 13.09 -19.44 1.78
CA ASP A 186 13.22 -20.87 1.51
C ASP A 186 11.90 -21.44 0.94
N ALA A 187 10.76 -21.07 1.51
CA ALA A 187 9.44 -21.44 1.00
C ALA A 187 9.17 -20.90 -0.42
N LEU A 188 9.56 -19.65 -0.72
CA LEU A 188 9.43 -19.06 -2.05
C LEU A 188 10.29 -19.80 -3.08
N TYR A 189 11.54 -20.12 -2.75
CA TYR A 189 12.41 -20.87 -3.65
C TYR A 189 11.95 -22.31 -3.84
N SER A 190 11.42 -22.97 -2.81
CA SER A 190 10.80 -24.31 -2.95
C SER A 190 9.63 -24.28 -3.92
N MET A 191 8.73 -23.30 -3.78
CA MET A 191 7.60 -23.11 -4.71
C MET A 191 8.08 -22.84 -6.13
N LEU A 192 9.09 -22.00 -6.31
CA LEU A 192 9.64 -21.65 -7.62
C LEU A 192 10.30 -22.86 -8.28
N GLY A 193 11.11 -23.62 -7.54
CA GLY A 193 11.75 -24.84 -8.02
C GLY A 193 10.73 -25.88 -8.48
N ALA A 194 9.77 -26.23 -7.61
CA ALA A 194 8.71 -27.19 -7.92
C ALA A 194 7.85 -26.73 -9.10
N THR A 195 7.55 -25.43 -9.20
CA THR A 195 6.78 -24.88 -10.35
C THR A 195 7.56 -24.96 -11.65
N ASN A 196 8.88 -24.71 -11.63
CA ASN A 196 9.72 -24.80 -12.83
C ASN A 196 9.85 -26.23 -13.34
N GLU A 197 10.02 -27.20 -12.43
CA GLU A 197 10.01 -28.63 -12.77
C GLU A 197 8.66 -29.05 -13.37
N GLN A 198 7.55 -28.53 -12.84
CA GLN A 198 6.22 -28.78 -13.38
C GLN A 198 5.98 -28.13 -14.75
N ASN A 199 6.46 -26.91 -14.95
CA ASN A 199 6.37 -26.22 -16.24
C ASN A 199 7.18 -26.96 -17.30
N ALA A 200 8.37 -27.45 -16.95
CA ALA A 200 9.23 -28.23 -17.84
C ALA A 200 8.58 -29.56 -18.28
N SER A 201 7.82 -30.21 -17.40
CA SER A 201 7.17 -31.51 -17.71
C SER A 201 5.86 -31.40 -18.49
N THR A 202 5.12 -30.29 -18.36
CA THR A 202 3.71 -30.24 -18.79
C THR A 202 3.39 -29.12 -19.79
N GLY A 203 4.22 -28.08 -19.91
CA GLY A 203 4.02 -26.97 -20.86
C GLY A 203 2.82 -26.04 -20.56
N ASN A 204 1.94 -26.37 -19.62
CA ASN A 204 0.78 -25.56 -19.22
C ASN A 204 1.05 -24.78 -17.93
N ALA A 205 1.69 -23.61 -18.05
CA ALA A 205 1.99 -22.71 -16.93
C ALA A 205 0.76 -22.19 -16.15
N ASN A 206 -0.44 -22.26 -16.77
CA ASN A 206 -1.68 -21.70 -16.23
C ASN A 206 -2.33 -22.53 -15.11
N ASN A 207 -1.84 -23.75 -14.84
CA ASN A 207 -2.38 -24.65 -13.81
C ASN A 207 -1.42 -24.84 -12.64
N SER A 208 -0.53 -23.88 -12.42
CA SER A 208 0.48 -23.94 -11.35
C SER A 208 0.02 -23.14 -10.13
N LEU A 209 0.17 -23.69 -8.93
CA LEU A 209 -0.18 -23.05 -7.64
C LEU A 209 0.36 -21.62 -7.55
N LEU A 210 1.62 -21.45 -7.95
CA LEU A 210 2.32 -20.17 -7.92
C LEU A 210 1.69 -19.12 -8.84
N SER A 211 1.29 -19.55 -10.04
CA SER A 211 0.69 -18.68 -11.04
C SER A 211 -0.69 -18.19 -10.58
N GLU A 212 -1.46 -19.05 -9.91
CA GLU A 212 -2.75 -18.71 -9.32
C GLU A 212 -2.58 -17.83 -8.08
N LEU A 213 -1.59 -18.12 -7.23
CA LEU A 213 -1.26 -17.33 -6.04
C LEU A 213 -0.87 -15.89 -6.38
N VAL A 214 0.02 -15.70 -7.36
CA VAL A 214 0.47 -14.36 -7.80
C VAL A 214 -0.64 -13.57 -8.50
N THR A 215 -1.58 -14.27 -9.15
CA THR A 215 -2.67 -13.62 -9.90
C THR A 215 -3.88 -13.31 -9.02
N SER A 216 -4.23 -14.19 -8.09
CA SER A 216 -5.46 -14.10 -7.28
C SER A 216 -5.28 -13.41 -5.91
N SER A 217 -4.04 -13.18 -5.48
CA SER A 217 -3.74 -12.61 -4.16
C SER A 217 -2.76 -11.44 -4.24
N PRO A 218 -2.89 -10.40 -3.38
CA PRO A 218 -1.95 -9.27 -3.33
C PRO A 218 -0.60 -9.64 -2.66
N VAL A 219 -0.12 -10.87 -2.82
CA VAL A 219 1.15 -11.36 -2.24
C VAL A 219 2.32 -10.45 -2.62
N LEU A 220 2.39 -10.06 -3.89
CA LEU A 220 3.45 -9.18 -4.39
C LEU A 220 3.42 -7.81 -3.68
N LEU A 221 2.23 -7.20 -3.56
CA LEU A 221 2.06 -5.92 -2.87
C LEU A 221 2.43 -6.04 -1.39
N LEU A 222 2.00 -7.13 -0.74
CA LEU A 222 2.32 -7.39 0.66
C LEU A 222 3.83 -7.51 0.86
N LEU A 223 4.52 -8.30 0.04
CA LEU A 223 5.96 -8.48 0.16
C LEU A 223 6.73 -7.22 -0.22
N HIS A 224 6.27 -6.43 -1.20
CA HIS A 224 6.84 -5.11 -1.50
C HIS A 224 6.69 -4.16 -0.32
N GLN A 225 5.48 -3.97 0.21
CA GLN A 225 5.22 -3.08 1.35
C GLN A 225 6.00 -3.49 2.61
N ARG A 226 6.22 -4.79 2.82
CA ARG A 226 6.96 -5.32 3.97
C ARG A 226 8.49 -5.34 3.77
N SER A 227 8.97 -5.06 2.56
CA SER A 227 10.40 -5.00 2.23
C SER A 227 10.99 -3.60 2.31
N GLU A 228 10.22 -2.59 2.70
CA GLU A 228 10.74 -1.24 2.99
C GLU A 228 11.78 -1.29 4.14
N GLY A 229 13.01 -0.84 3.87
CA GLY A 229 14.19 -0.88 4.76
C GLY A 229 15.21 -1.98 4.43
N ILE A 230 16.51 -1.79 4.69
CA ILE A 230 17.59 -2.67 4.18
C ILE A 230 17.86 -3.88 5.10
N THR A 231 17.79 -5.09 4.55
CA THR A 231 18.33 -6.33 5.15
C THR A 231 18.68 -7.30 4.01
N SER A 232 19.77 -8.06 4.10
CA SER A 232 20.20 -9.03 3.06
C SER A 232 19.12 -10.06 2.68
N SER A 233 18.26 -10.43 3.62
CA SER A 233 17.07 -11.26 3.39
C SER A 233 16.04 -10.59 2.46
N LYS A 234 15.90 -9.26 2.52
CA LYS A 234 14.94 -8.52 1.68
C LYS A 234 15.40 -8.43 0.22
N ILE A 235 16.70 -8.34 -0.04
CA ILE A 235 17.26 -8.37 -1.41
C ILE A 235 16.92 -9.71 -2.08
N ARG A 236 17.14 -10.82 -1.37
CA ARG A 236 16.79 -12.17 -1.86
C ARG A 236 15.29 -12.35 -2.04
N MET A 237 14.49 -11.75 -1.15
CA MET A 237 13.03 -11.74 -1.30
C MET A 237 12.59 -10.96 -2.55
N ILE A 238 13.21 -9.81 -2.83
CA ILE A 238 12.94 -9.00 -4.02
C ILE A 238 13.36 -9.74 -5.30
N SER A 239 14.49 -10.45 -5.32
CA SER A 239 14.87 -11.27 -6.47
C SER A 239 13.90 -12.43 -6.68
N ALA A 240 13.52 -13.13 -5.61
CA ALA A 240 12.50 -14.18 -5.68
C ALA A 240 11.18 -13.58 -6.19
N LEU A 241 10.75 -12.43 -5.70
CA LEU A 241 9.55 -11.71 -6.16
C LEU A 241 9.58 -11.37 -7.65
N ASN A 242 10.71 -10.90 -8.16
CA ASN A 242 10.87 -10.59 -9.58
C ASN A 242 10.78 -11.87 -10.44
N ASP A 243 11.28 -12.99 -9.94
CA ASP A 243 11.12 -14.29 -10.60
C ASP A 243 9.67 -14.80 -10.51
N LEU A 244 9.00 -14.64 -9.37
CA LEU A 244 7.58 -14.95 -9.18
C LEU A 244 6.68 -14.13 -10.10
N ALA A 245 7.00 -12.84 -10.30
CA ALA A 245 6.25 -11.94 -11.17
C ALA A 245 6.30 -12.39 -12.64
N LYS A 246 7.37 -13.08 -13.08
CA LYS A 246 7.45 -13.67 -14.43
C LYS A 246 6.43 -14.79 -14.64
N HIS A 247 5.99 -15.46 -13.57
CA HIS A 247 4.96 -16.50 -13.61
C HIS A 247 3.54 -15.96 -13.44
N ARG A 248 3.33 -14.64 -13.50
CA ARG A 248 1.99 -14.04 -13.48
C ARG A 248 1.27 -14.35 -14.79
N ASN A 249 0.16 -15.07 -14.71
CA ASN A 249 -0.65 -15.39 -15.89
C ASN A 249 -1.35 -14.13 -16.41
N MET A 250 -1.07 -13.73 -17.66
CA MET A 250 -1.76 -12.62 -18.33
C MET A 250 -3.25 -12.91 -18.64
N ILE A 251 -3.70 -14.16 -18.46
CA ILE A 251 -5.06 -14.61 -18.82
C ILE A 251 -6.05 -14.52 -17.64
N GLY A 252 -5.57 -14.23 -16.43
CA GLY A 252 -6.37 -14.23 -15.20
C GLY A 252 -6.97 -12.88 -14.77
N ALA A 253 -7.18 -11.93 -15.67
CA ALA A 253 -7.93 -10.69 -15.38
C ALA A 253 -9.44 -10.92 -15.07
N GLY A 254 -9.86 -12.16 -14.81
CA GLY A 254 -11.23 -12.58 -14.53
C GLY A 254 -11.58 -12.76 -13.04
N LEU A 255 -10.62 -12.69 -12.12
CA LEU A 255 -10.89 -12.59 -10.68
C LEU A 255 -10.37 -11.24 -10.19
N GLN A 256 -11.13 -10.20 -10.51
CA GLN A 256 -10.85 -8.84 -10.04
C GLN A 256 -10.80 -8.85 -8.50
N LEU A 257 -9.68 -8.38 -7.95
CA LEU A 257 -9.65 -7.95 -6.55
C LEU A 257 -10.85 -7.02 -6.32
N PRO A 258 -11.64 -7.20 -5.25
CA PRO A 258 -12.72 -6.27 -4.96
C PRO A 258 -12.14 -4.86 -4.85
N GLN A 259 -12.53 -3.97 -5.74
CA GLN A 259 -12.17 -2.56 -5.63
C GLN A 259 -12.65 -2.06 -4.26
N MET A 260 -11.71 -1.56 -3.46
CA MET A 260 -12.00 -0.99 -2.16
C MET A 260 -13.12 0.04 -2.32
N ARG A 261 -14.27 -0.19 -1.66
CA ARG A 261 -15.37 0.78 -1.66
C ARG A 261 -14.88 2.05 -0.95
N ILE A 262 -14.51 3.04 -1.73
CA ILE A 262 -14.27 4.40 -1.26
C ILE A 262 -15.58 4.85 -0.63
N ARG A 263 -15.58 5.06 0.69
CA ARG A 263 -16.70 5.68 1.39
C ARG A 263 -16.77 7.12 0.93
N THR A 264 -17.70 7.42 0.03
CA THR A 264 -18.03 8.80 -0.31
C THR A 264 -18.49 9.51 0.97
N LYS A 265 -17.82 10.63 1.27
CA LYS A 265 -18.11 11.47 2.42
C LYS A 265 -19.42 12.19 2.13
N GLN A 266 -20.49 11.86 2.84
CA GLN A 266 -21.74 12.63 2.74
C GLN A 266 -21.49 14.08 3.13
N GLU A 267 -21.65 15.00 2.18
CA GLU A 267 -21.66 16.43 2.46
C GLU A 267 -22.90 16.78 3.29
N LYS A 268 -22.66 17.30 4.51
CA LYS A 268 -23.71 17.96 5.30
C LYS A 268 -23.92 19.37 4.77
N GLY A 269 -24.80 19.51 3.78
CA GLY A 269 -25.38 20.79 3.40
C GLY A 269 -26.42 21.26 4.43
N LYS A 270 -26.29 22.50 4.91
CA LYS A 270 -27.30 23.21 5.71
C LYS A 270 -28.32 23.86 4.76
N SER A 271 -29.58 23.42 4.79
CA SER A 271 -30.71 24.18 4.26
C SER A 271 -31.68 24.56 5.40
N PRO A 272 -32.38 25.69 5.30
CA PRO A 272 -33.23 26.20 6.37
C PRO A 272 -34.57 25.44 6.44
N ALA A 273 -35.03 25.20 7.66
CA ALA A 273 -36.15 24.34 7.97
C ALA A 273 -37.52 25.00 7.69
N THR A 274 -38.29 24.39 6.80
CA THR A 274 -39.75 24.50 6.77
C THR A 274 -40.33 23.09 6.72
N ALA A 275 -40.61 22.51 7.89
CA ALA A 275 -41.21 21.19 8.00
C ALA A 275 -42.64 21.30 8.53
N SER A 276 -43.59 20.83 7.73
CA SER A 276 -44.99 20.61 8.07
C SER A 276 -45.12 19.44 9.08
N PRO A 277 -46.12 19.43 9.98
CA PRO A 277 -46.26 18.43 11.04
C PRO A 277 -46.33 16.95 10.61
N GLU A 278 -46.52 16.65 9.33
CA GLU A 278 -46.62 15.28 8.83
C GLU A 278 -45.28 14.58 8.57
N GLU A 279 -44.16 15.31 8.52
CA GLU A 279 -42.82 14.71 8.29
C GLU A 279 -42.14 14.19 9.57
N ARG A 280 -42.64 14.55 10.76
CA ARG A 280 -42.07 14.07 12.03
C ARG A 280 -42.35 12.59 12.32
N ARG A 281 -43.23 11.93 11.55
CA ARG A 281 -43.53 10.49 11.72
C ARG A 281 -42.72 9.55 10.82
N ARG A 282 -41.94 10.06 9.85
CA ARG A 282 -41.13 9.21 8.96
C ARG A 282 -39.63 9.11 9.34
N HIS A 283 -39.16 9.94 10.27
CA HIS A 283 -37.75 9.96 10.68
C HIS A 283 -37.38 9.01 11.83
N LEU A 284 -38.32 8.18 12.31
CA LEU A 284 -38.05 7.12 13.29
C LEU A 284 -37.88 5.71 12.69
N PHE A 285 -37.93 5.57 11.35
CA PHE A 285 -37.86 4.28 10.65
C PHE A 285 -36.82 4.24 9.51
N SER A 286 -35.67 4.92 9.65
CA SER A 286 -34.58 4.87 8.64
C SER A 286 -33.26 4.34 9.20
N GLY A 287 -33.34 3.41 10.17
CA GLY A 287 -32.17 2.72 10.74
C GLY A 287 -32.17 1.20 10.59
N MET A 288 -33.16 0.61 9.94
CA MET A 288 -33.30 -0.84 9.78
C MET A 288 -33.54 -1.18 8.31
N SER A 289 -32.49 -1.54 7.60
CA SER A 289 -32.64 -2.34 6.38
C SER A 289 -33.02 -3.75 6.82
N TYR A 290 -34.32 -4.00 6.91
CA TYR A 290 -34.90 -5.34 6.92
C TYR A 290 -34.51 -5.99 5.58
N ILE A 291 -33.70 -7.04 5.64
CA ILE A 291 -33.56 -7.97 4.52
C ILE A 291 -34.58 -9.05 4.79
N ASP A 292 -35.73 -8.93 4.14
CA ASP A 292 -36.72 -9.99 4.02
C ASP A 292 -36.17 -11.01 3.02
N LEU A 293 -35.78 -12.20 3.48
CA LEU A 293 -35.29 -13.28 2.64
C LEU A 293 -36.12 -14.55 2.90
N ALA A 294 -37.36 -14.52 2.41
CA ALA A 294 -38.01 -15.75 1.95
C ALA A 294 -37.27 -16.26 0.70
N PRO A 295 -37.25 -17.58 0.42
CA PRO A 295 -36.41 -18.15 -0.64
C PRO A 295 -36.99 -17.79 -2.00
N HIS A 296 -36.50 -16.72 -2.60
CA HIS A 296 -36.70 -16.49 -4.02
C HIS A 296 -35.75 -17.41 -4.77
N SER A 297 -36.33 -18.35 -5.54
CA SER A 297 -35.62 -19.16 -6.53
C SER A 297 -34.70 -18.27 -7.34
N THR A 298 -33.39 -18.42 -7.17
CA THR A 298 -32.38 -17.60 -7.84
C THR A 298 -32.30 -18.01 -9.30
N LEU A 299 -33.10 -17.35 -10.14
CA LEU A 299 -32.75 -17.22 -11.54
C LEU A 299 -31.45 -16.41 -11.64
N PRO A 300 -30.53 -16.76 -12.57
CA PRO A 300 -29.25 -16.07 -12.70
C PRO A 300 -29.44 -14.58 -12.97
N PRO A 301 -28.48 -13.71 -12.59
CA PRO A 301 -28.58 -12.27 -12.79
C PRO A 301 -28.78 -11.99 -14.28
N ASN A 302 -29.88 -11.30 -14.60
CA ASN A 302 -30.21 -10.94 -15.96
C ASN A 302 -29.24 -9.84 -16.40
N TYR A 303 -28.19 -10.20 -17.13
CA TYR A 303 -27.23 -9.25 -17.70
C TYR A 303 -27.90 -8.48 -18.83
N GLN A 304 -28.48 -7.31 -18.49
CA GLN A 304 -28.94 -6.36 -19.49
C GLN A 304 -27.75 -5.54 -19.99
N ASN A 305 -27.36 -5.75 -21.25
CA ASN A 305 -26.44 -4.91 -21.99
C ASN A 305 -27.23 -4.11 -23.05
N ALA A 306 -26.58 -3.16 -23.72
CA ALA A 306 -27.24 -2.32 -24.74
C ALA A 306 -27.84 -3.09 -25.93
N PHE A 307 -27.59 -4.40 -26.04
CA PHE A 307 -28.05 -5.29 -27.10
C PHE A 307 -29.02 -6.37 -26.58
N SER A 308 -29.41 -6.33 -25.30
CA SER A 308 -30.30 -7.34 -24.70
C SER A 308 -31.71 -7.32 -25.27
N ASP A 309 -32.14 -6.19 -25.84
CA ASP A 309 -33.44 -6.04 -26.51
C ASP A 309 -33.36 -6.30 -28.03
N ASP A 310 -32.20 -6.73 -28.55
CA ASP A 310 -32.06 -7.01 -29.98
C ASP A 310 -32.94 -8.20 -30.40
N SER A 311 -33.50 -8.11 -31.60
CA SER A 311 -34.41 -9.13 -32.18
C SER A 311 -33.77 -10.52 -32.30
N ILE A 312 -32.43 -10.58 -32.39
CA ILE A 312 -31.67 -11.83 -32.42
C ILE A 312 -31.53 -12.43 -31.02
N VAL A 313 -31.32 -11.60 -30.00
CA VAL A 313 -31.18 -12.02 -28.60
C VAL A 313 -32.53 -12.46 -28.02
N THR A 314 -33.60 -11.78 -28.40
CA THR A 314 -34.99 -12.11 -28.04
C THR A 314 -35.59 -13.23 -28.90
N LEU A 315 -34.80 -13.82 -29.82
CA LEU A 315 -35.20 -14.89 -30.75
C LEU A 315 -36.45 -14.55 -31.61
N ALA A 316 -36.76 -13.27 -31.75
CA ALA A 316 -37.90 -12.75 -32.50
C ALA A 316 -37.57 -12.41 -33.97
N ALA A 317 -36.33 -12.67 -34.41
CA ALA A 317 -35.89 -12.39 -35.76
C ALA A 317 -36.54 -13.34 -36.79
N GLU A 318 -37.12 -12.77 -37.86
CA GLU A 318 -37.67 -13.54 -38.98
C GLU A 318 -36.55 -14.28 -39.73
N THR A 319 -36.76 -15.57 -40.00
CA THR A 319 -35.80 -16.47 -40.67
C THR A 319 -35.18 -15.96 -41.99
N PRO A 320 -35.84 -15.17 -42.86
CA PRO A 320 -35.20 -14.64 -44.08
C PRO A 320 -34.13 -13.55 -43.82
N LYS A 321 -34.05 -13.00 -42.60
CA LYS A 321 -33.02 -11.99 -42.22
C LYS A 321 -31.77 -12.62 -41.60
N LEU A 322 -31.83 -13.90 -41.23
CA LEU A 322 -30.73 -14.66 -40.67
C LEU A 322 -29.91 -15.29 -41.80
N HIS A 323 -28.67 -14.83 -41.98
CA HIS A 323 -27.75 -15.40 -42.95
C HIS A 323 -26.59 -16.08 -42.22
N PHE A 324 -26.34 -17.34 -42.55
CA PHE A 324 -25.18 -18.08 -42.07
C PHE A 324 -24.02 -17.94 -43.07
N GLY A 325 -22.87 -17.47 -42.58
CA GLY A 325 -21.67 -17.25 -43.39
C GLY A 325 -21.52 -15.83 -43.95
N LYS A 326 -20.50 -15.63 -44.80
CA LYS A 326 -20.22 -14.31 -45.41
C LYS A 326 -21.33 -13.95 -46.39
N GLN A 327 -22.14 -12.94 -46.05
CA GLN A 327 -23.11 -12.38 -46.99
C GLN A 327 -22.36 -11.85 -48.23
N LYS A 328 -22.85 -12.18 -49.43
CA LYS A 328 -22.43 -11.51 -50.66
C LYS A 328 -23.08 -10.12 -50.72
N SER A 329 -22.76 -9.26 -49.76
CA SER A 329 -23.22 -7.87 -49.78
C SER A 329 -22.44 -7.12 -50.86
N LYS A 330 -23.15 -6.42 -51.75
CA LYS A 330 -22.53 -5.44 -52.68
C LYS A 330 -22.05 -4.17 -51.96
N ARG A 331 -22.29 -4.05 -50.65
CA ARG A 331 -21.82 -2.93 -49.83
C ARG A 331 -20.31 -3.04 -49.62
N THR A 332 -19.62 -1.99 -50.01
CA THR A 332 -18.16 -1.88 -49.84
C THR A 332 -17.87 -1.34 -48.44
N ALA A 333 -16.68 -1.61 -47.88
CA ALA A 333 -16.28 -1.08 -46.57
C ALA A 333 -16.42 0.46 -46.48
N ASP A 334 -16.17 1.16 -47.60
CA ASP A 334 -16.34 2.61 -47.70
C ASP A 334 -17.79 3.08 -47.57
N ASP A 335 -18.77 2.27 -48.01
CA ASP A 335 -20.19 2.60 -47.85
C ASP A 335 -20.64 2.49 -46.38
N VAL A 336 -20.04 1.56 -45.63
CA VAL A 336 -20.30 1.39 -44.19
C VAL A 336 -19.67 2.53 -43.39
N LEU A 337 -18.46 2.97 -43.74
CA LEU A 337 -17.78 4.08 -43.07
C LEU A 337 -18.43 5.45 -43.34
N ARG A 338 -19.14 5.60 -44.47
CA ARG A 338 -19.92 6.81 -44.77
C ARG A 338 -21.25 6.87 -44.01
N ASP A 339 -21.77 5.74 -43.53
CA ASP A 339 -23.01 5.68 -42.76
C ASP A 339 -22.76 6.08 -41.29
N ARG A 340 -22.92 7.37 -40.99
CA ARG A 340 -22.72 7.96 -39.65
C ARG A 340 -23.94 7.82 -38.73
N SER A 341 -24.97 7.08 -39.12
CA SER A 341 -26.21 6.94 -38.35
C SER A 341 -26.02 6.33 -36.95
N GLN A 342 -25.00 5.48 -36.76
CA GLN A 342 -24.62 4.89 -35.47
C GLN A 342 -23.35 5.49 -34.85
N ALA A 343 -22.79 6.55 -35.42
CA ALA A 343 -21.63 7.20 -34.83
C ALA A 343 -22.05 7.91 -33.52
N PRO A 344 -21.27 7.78 -32.42
CA PRO A 344 -21.59 8.45 -31.16
C PRO A 344 -21.77 9.95 -31.40
N GLN A 345 -22.88 10.51 -30.94
CA GLN A 345 -23.21 11.92 -31.15
C GLN A 345 -22.08 12.77 -30.59
N LYS A 346 -21.54 13.68 -31.41
CA LYS A 346 -20.40 14.54 -31.08
C LYS A 346 -20.60 15.29 -29.75
N ALA A 347 -21.86 15.59 -29.41
CA ALA A 347 -22.25 16.19 -28.14
C ALA A 347 -21.99 15.29 -26.92
N ALA A 348 -22.19 13.97 -27.02
CA ALA A 348 -21.93 13.03 -25.92
C ALA A 348 -20.42 12.87 -25.63
N ILE A 349 -19.60 12.93 -26.69
CA ILE A 349 -18.13 12.95 -26.55
C ILE A 349 -17.70 14.26 -25.90
N LEU A 350 -18.26 15.40 -26.34
CA LEU A 350 -17.95 16.71 -25.75
C LEU A 350 -18.45 16.84 -24.31
N SER A 351 -19.60 16.26 -23.94
CA SER A 351 -20.06 16.24 -22.55
C SER A 351 -19.21 15.34 -21.67
N ALA A 352 -18.76 14.19 -22.20
CA ALA A 352 -17.85 13.31 -21.49
C ALA A 352 -16.48 13.97 -21.27
N LEU A 353 -15.96 14.72 -22.26
CA LEU A 353 -14.75 15.53 -22.10
C LEU A 353 -14.94 16.70 -21.14
N ALA A 354 -16.10 17.37 -21.14
CA ALA A 354 -16.37 18.48 -20.22
C ALA A 354 -16.58 18.02 -18.77
N ALA A 355 -17.03 16.78 -18.57
CA ALA A 355 -17.09 16.15 -17.25
C ALA A 355 -15.74 15.59 -16.79
N PHE A 356 -14.74 15.57 -17.67
CA PHE A 356 -13.38 15.15 -17.36
C PHE A 356 -12.57 16.39 -16.95
N ASP A 357 -12.61 16.72 -15.67
CA ASP A 357 -11.82 17.81 -15.09
C ASP A 357 -10.39 17.30 -14.84
N PHE A 358 -9.47 17.63 -15.75
CA PHE A 358 -8.04 17.30 -15.66
C PHE A 358 -7.29 18.20 -14.66
N ASP A 359 -8.01 18.99 -13.84
CA ASP A 359 -7.45 19.84 -12.78
C ASP A 359 -8.02 19.46 -11.39
N ASP A 360 -8.86 18.40 -11.30
CA ASP A 360 -9.41 17.81 -10.06
C ASP A 360 -8.62 16.57 -9.59
N ASP A 361 -7.38 16.44 -10.08
CA ASP A 361 -6.31 15.68 -9.49
C ASP A 361 -5.59 16.57 -8.47
N GLU A 362 -6.20 16.74 -7.29
CA GLU A 362 -5.53 17.25 -6.09
C GLU A 362 -4.21 16.47 -5.92
N ARG A 363 -3.12 17.10 -6.33
CA ARG A 363 -1.77 16.57 -6.19
C ARG A 363 -1.54 16.30 -4.71
N ASP A 364 -1.46 15.02 -4.34
CA ASP A 364 -1.25 14.57 -2.96
C ASP A 364 0.05 15.19 -2.41
N ASP A 365 -0.10 16.27 -1.64
CA ASP A 365 0.98 17.07 -1.06
C ASP A 365 1.72 16.32 0.06
N THR A 366 1.26 15.10 0.40
CA THR A 366 1.94 14.16 1.30
C THR A 366 3.36 13.77 0.83
N TYR A 367 3.65 13.90 -0.47
CA TYR A 367 4.95 13.53 -1.05
C TYR A 367 5.62 14.65 -1.87
N ASP A 368 5.27 15.91 -1.67
CA ASP A 368 6.13 16.99 -2.14
C ASP A 368 7.36 17.05 -1.21
N ALA A 369 8.48 16.48 -1.68
CA ALA A 369 9.76 16.42 -0.97
C ALA A 369 10.32 17.79 -0.53
N ALA A 370 9.67 18.89 -0.92
CA ALA A 370 9.98 20.24 -0.49
C ALA A 370 9.31 20.67 0.83
N ASP A 371 8.26 19.99 1.32
CA ASP A 371 7.55 20.32 2.60
C ASP A 371 7.86 19.35 3.77
N VAL A 372 8.71 18.34 3.55
CA VAL A 372 9.35 17.60 4.65
C VAL A 372 10.44 18.47 5.27
N GLY A 373 10.01 19.43 6.10
CA GLY A 373 10.88 20.17 7.00
C GLY A 373 11.59 19.24 7.97
N GLY A 374 12.78 18.80 7.61
CA GLY A 374 13.64 17.96 8.42
C GLY A 374 14.89 17.59 7.64
N THR A 375 16.01 18.18 8.04
CA THR A 375 17.37 17.80 7.64
C THR A 375 17.62 16.33 8.02
N VAL A 376 17.21 15.40 7.17
CA VAL A 376 17.72 14.03 7.19
C VAL A 376 18.85 13.97 6.18
N ASP A 377 20.05 13.81 6.71
CA ASP A 377 21.29 13.63 5.98
C ASP A 377 21.12 12.48 4.96
N SER A 378 21.11 12.83 3.68
CA SER A 378 20.92 11.90 2.57
C SER A 378 22.27 11.33 2.16
N SER A 379 22.96 10.68 3.10
CA SER A 379 24.34 10.18 2.94
C SER A 379 24.46 8.66 3.08
N THR A 380 23.39 7.89 2.80
CA THR A 380 23.45 6.41 2.93
C THR A 380 22.91 5.68 1.70
N ALA A 381 23.53 5.96 0.55
CA ALA A 381 23.45 5.13 -0.66
C ALA A 381 24.87 4.99 -1.26
N THR A 382 25.69 4.12 -0.66
CA THR A 382 27.10 3.94 -1.04
C THR A 382 27.25 3.36 -2.44
N GLY A 383 27.95 4.10 -3.30
CA GLY A 383 28.66 3.60 -4.49
C GLY A 383 28.07 4.04 -5.84
N ILE A 384 26.83 3.63 -6.14
CA ILE A 384 26.23 3.90 -7.45
C ILE A 384 25.68 5.33 -7.53
N ASP A 385 25.08 5.82 -6.44
CA ASP A 385 24.51 7.17 -6.34
C ASP A 385 25.62 8.24 -6.25
N ASP A 386 26.81 7.89 -5.72
CA ASP A 386 27.99 8.74 -5.70
C ASP A 386 28.61 8.88 -7.10
N LEU A 387 28.68 7.77 -7.86
CA LEU A 387 29.13 7.76 -9.26
C LEU A 387 28.15 8.49 -10.18
N GLU A 388 26.83 8.28 -10.03
CA GLU A 388 25.80 9.03 -10.76
C GLU A 388 25.82 10.51 -10.39
N SER A 389 26.02 10.84 -9.11
CA SER A 389 26.16 12.24 -8.66
C SER A 389 27.41 12.93 -9.22
N ALA A 390 28.54 12.23 -9.30
CA ALA A 390 29.77 12.78 -9.87
C ALA A 390 29.65 12.98 -11.40
N LYS A 391 28.98 12.05 -12.10
CA LYS A 391 28.65 12.19 -13.52
C LYS A 391 27.70 13.36 -13.77
N ASP A 392 26.65 13.47 -12.96
CA ASP A 392 25.70 14.59 -13.02
C ASP A 392 26.38 15.94 -12.73
N GLU A 393 27.37 15.97 -11.84
CA GLU A 393 28.17 17.16 -11.54
C GLU A 393 29.03 17.58 -12.74
N ALA A 394 29.75 16.65 -13.36
CA ALA A 394 30.56 16.90 -14.56
C ALA A 394 29.70 17.37 -15.75
N LEU A 395 28.56 16.71 -15.98
CA LEU A 395 27.59 17.08 -17.02
C LEU A 395 26.99 18.46 -16.75
N PHE A 396 26.66 18.78 -15.50
CA PHE A 396 26.08 20.07 -15.13
C PHE A 396 27.09 21.22 -15.22
N ALA A 397 28.36 20.97 -14.86
CA ALA A 397 29.45 21.93 -15.06
C ALA A 397 29.69 22.22 -16.56
N ALA A 398 29.69 21.19 -17.41
CA ALA A 398 29.79 21.37 -18.86
C ALA A 398 28.56 22.06 -19.45
N TYR A 399 27.35 21.75 -18.97
CA TYR A 399 26.12 22.41 -19.39
C TYR A 399 26.10 23.90 -19.03
N ARG A 400 26.68 24.27 -17.88
CA ARG A 400 26.79 25.68 -17.45
C ARG A 400 27.82 26.47 -18.24
N THR A 401 28.92 25.83 -18.65
CA THR A 401 30.00 26.46 -19.40
C THR A 401 29.67 26.56 -20.89
N ASN A 402 29.23 25.47 -21.52
CA ASN A 402 28.89 25.41 -22.95
C ASN A 402 27.69 24.48 -23.19
N PRO A 403 26.45 25.00 -23.22
CA PRO A 403 25.25 24.21 -23.48
C PRO A 403 25.23 23.50 -24.86
N THR A 404 25.93 24.07 -25.84
CA THR A 404 25.96 23.57 -27.24
C THR A 404 26.69 22.24 -27.39
N VAL A 405 27.45 21.80 -26.38
CA VAL A 405 28.11 20.48 -26.38
C VAL A 405 27.09 19.33 -26.33
N PHE A 406 25.86 19.61 -25.88
CA PHE A 406 24.76 18.64 -25.77
C PHE A 406 23.89 18.55 -27.03
N ASP A 407 24.19 19.33 -28.08
CA ASP A 407 23.44 19.31 -29.34
C ASP A 407 23.69 18.02 -30.13
N ARG A 408 22.69 17.60 -30.92
CA ARG A 408 22.64 16.33 -31.66
C ARG A 408 23.44 16.35 -32.98
N ASP A 409 24.31 17.33 -33.17
CA ASP A 409 25.02 17.56 -34.43
C ASP A 409 26.24 16.63 -34.59
N MET A 410 26.51 16.20 -35.83
CA MET A 410 27.66 15.33 -36.11
C MET A 410 29.01 16.03 -35.93
N ALA A 411 29.05 17.36 -35.96
CA ALA A 411 30.24 18.16 -35.68
C ALA A 411 30.51 18.26 -34.18
N THR A 412 29.47 18.40 -33.35
CA THR A 412 29.59 18.44 -31.88
C THR A 412 29.93 17.08 -31.30
N ARG A 413 29.36 15.99 -31.84
CA ARG A 413 29.72 14.60 -31.47
C ARG A 413 31.19 14.25 -31.68
N ARG A 414 31.83 14.82 -32.71
CA ARG A 414 33.26 14.64 -33.00
C ARG A 414 34.15 15.71 -32.36
N GLY A 415 33.57 16.69 -31.68
CA GLY A 415 34.30 17.78 -31.04
C GLY A 415 35.01 17.30 -29.78
N GLU A 416 36.18 17.88 -29.51
CA GLU A 416 37.04 17.51 -28.38
C GLU A 416 36.33 17.63 -27.02
N ALA A 417 35.47 18.64 -26.86
CA ALA A 417 34.68 18.83 -25.64
C ALA A 417 33.69 17.69 -25.38
N ARG A 418 33.10 17.10 -26.44
CA ARG A 418 32.20 15.95 -26.31
C ARG A 418 32.99 14.66 -26.06
N THR A 419 34.16 14.50 -26.69
CA THR A 419 35.04 13.36 -26.43
C THR A 419 35.48 13.33 -24.97
N ARG A 420 35.92 14.46 -24.43
CA ARG A 420 36.29 14.57 -23.00
C ARG A 420 35.11 14.25 -22.07
N LEU A 421 33.90 14.74 -22.38
CA LEU A 421 32.72 14.39 -21.60
C LEU A 421 32.38 12.90 -21.62
N ARG A 422 32.59 12.22 -22.75
CA ARG A 422 32.40 10.76 -22.84
C ARG A 422 33.43 10.01 -22.00
N ASP A 423 34.68 10.45 -22.04
CA ASP A 423 35.77 9.85 -21.27
C ASP A 423 35.58 10.08 -19.75
N ASP A 424 35.08 11.26 -19.35
CA ASP A 424 34.86 11.60 -17.94
C ASP A 424 33.60 10.94 -17.34
N THR A 425 32.57 10.68 -18.16
CA THR A 425 31.26 10.18 -17.68
C THR A 425 30.99 8.71 -18.00
N ASP A 426 31.81 8.08 -18.85
CA ASP A 426 31.57 6.75 -19.42
C ASP A 426 30.17 6.63 -20.08
N MET A 427 29.63 7.72 -20.62
CA MET A 427 28.31 7.75 -21.25
C MET A 427 28.39 7.72 -22.79
N THR A 428 27.37 7.15 -23.43
CA THR A 428 27.24 7.23 -24.90
C THR A 428 26.74 8.61 -25.32
N ASP A 429 26.96 8.95 -26.60
CA ASP A 429 26.57 10.26 -27.12
C ASP A 429 25.05 10.51 -27.02
N GLU A 430 24.24 9.47 -27.17
CA GLU A 430 22.78 9.54 -27.05
C GLU A 430 22.35 9.81 -25.61
N ALA A 431 23.06 9.24 -24.63
CA ALA A 431 22.76 9.42 -23.21
C ALA A 431 23.08 10.85 -22.76
N ILE A 432 24.21 11.42 -23.21
CA ILE A 432 24.60 12.81 -22.95
C ILE A 432 23.57 13.77 -23.58
N GLU A 433 23.17 13.54 -24.84
CA GLU A 433 22.13 14.34 -25.51
C GLU A 433 20.78 14.28 -24.79
N GLY A 434 20.37 13.07 -24.39
CA GLY A 434 19.15 12.83 -23.64
C GLY A 434 19.14 13.58 -22.31
N TRP A 435 20.29 13.60 -21.63
CA TRP A 435 20.47 14.31 -20.36
C TRP A 435 20.32 15.83 -20.51
N GLY A 436 20.98 16.43 -21.52
CA GLY A 436 20.85 17.87 -21.79
C GLY A 436 19.42 18.29 -22.17
N LEU A 437 18.73 17.44 -22.94
CA LEU A 437 17.32 17.64 -23.28
C LEU A 437 16.40 17.50 -22.05
N MET A 438 16.65 16.54 -21.17
CA MET A 438 15.90 16.36 -19.93
C MET A 438 16.06 17.57 -19.01
N LEU A 439 17.30 18.08 -18.87
CA LEU A 439 17.60 19.24 -18.03
C LEU A 439 16.94 20.53 -18.55
N SER A 440 16.87 20.71 -19.87
CA SER A 440 16.17 21.85 -20.48
C SER A 440 14.64 21.78 -20.31
N ARG A 441 14.06 20.58 -20.26
CA ARG A 441 12.62 20.34 -20.04
C ARG A 441 12.21 20.46 -18.57
N ASN A 442 13.10 20.11 -17.65
CA ASN A 442 12.82 20.05 -16.21
C ASN A 442 13.51 21.19 -15.43
N PRO A 443 12.91 22.40 -15.33
CA PRO A 443 13.52 23.52 -14.61
C PRO A 443 13.70 23.26 -13.11
N GLN A 444 12.94 22.35 -12.52
CA GLN A 444 13.09 21.93 -11.12
C GLN A 444 14.36 21.10 -10.90
N GLN A 445 14.67 20.18 -11.82
CA GLN A 445 15.90 19.39 -11.79
C GLN A 445 17.13 20.29 -11.95
N LYS A 446 17.06 21.29 -12.84
CA LYS A 446 18.07 22.35 -12.96
C LYS A 446 18.29 23.09 -11.65
N ARG A 447 17.22 23.59 -10.99
CA ARG A 447 17.35 24.29 -9.70
C ARG A 447 17.93 23.40 -8.59
N ARG A 448 17.60 22.11 -8.59
CA ARG A 448 18.14 21.15 -7.61
C ARG A 448 19.65 20.94 -7.82
N LEU A 449 20.09 20.77 -9.07
CA LEU A 449 21.51 20.66 -9.41
C LEU A 449 22.26 21.98 -9.15
N GLU A 450 21.65 23.13 -9.44
CA GLU A 450 22.19 24.44 -9.07
C GLU A 450 22.35 24.60 -7.56
N ALA A 451 21.35 24.19 -6.77
CA ALA A 451 21.41 24.25 -5.32
C ALA A 451 22.49 23.31 -4.74
N ARG A 452 22.60 22.10 -5.28
CA ARG A 452 23.59 21.10 -4.87
C ARG A 452 25.02 21.52 -5.23
N LEU A 453 25.23 22.06 -6.43
CA LEU A 453 26.56 22.51 -6.88
C LEU A 453 26.94 23.90 -6.34
N SER A 454 25.96 24.71 -5.90
CA SER A 454 26.22 25.99 -5.22
C SER A 454 26.46 25.84 -3.71
N THR A 455 26.23 24.66 -3.13
CA THR A 455 26.51 24.42 -1.72
C THR A 455 28.01 24.15 -1.51
N PHE A 456 28.73 25.24 -1.20
CA PHE A 456 30.01 25.28 -0.49
C PHE A 456 31.15 24.40 -1.06
N THR A 457 32.00 25.01 -1.91
CA THR A 457 33.21 24.41 -2.50
C THR A 457 34.37 24.20 -1.50
N GLY A 458 34.16 24.36 -0.19
CA GLY A 458 35.21 24.18 0.84
C GLY A 458 36.39 25.16 0.77
N SER A 459 36.48 26.00 -0.25
CA SER A 459 37.54 27.00 -0.39
C SER A 459 37.22 28.23 0.45
N GLN A 460 37.80 28.27 1.65
CA GLN A 460 37.80 29.48 2.46
C GLN A 460 38.73 30.51 1.82
N ILE A 461 38.21 31.70 1.51
CA ILE A 461 39.06 32.85 1.16
C ILE A 461 39.92 33.11 2.39
N GLU A 462 41.23 32.91 2.29
CA GLU A 462 42.17 33.25 3.36
C GLU A 462 42.05 34.75 3.64
N LEU A 463 41.35 35.08 4.72
CA LEU A 463 41.28 36.44 5.22
C LEU A 463 42.62 36.72 5.88
N ALA A 464 43.41 37.63 5.29
CA ALA A 464 44.62 38.14 5.92
C ALA A 464 44.27 38.63 7.33
N ARG A 465 45.11 38.25 8.31
CA ARG A 465 44.89 38.50 9.75
C ARG A 465 44.54 39.98 9.99
N THR A 466 43.37 40.24 10.56
CA THR A 466 42.83 41.59 10.78
C THR A 466 43.22 42.20 12.13
N SER A 467 44.06 41.54 12.93
CA SER A 467 44.58 42.14 14.16
C SER A 467 45.74 43.08 13.82
N TRP A 468 45.55 44.37 14.03
CA TRP A 468 46.62 45.36 13.92
C TRP A 468 47.74 45.02 14.93
N ARG A 469 48.96 44.80 14.46
CA ARG A 469 50.16 44.78 15.29
C ARG A 469 51.00 45.99 14.96
N ALA A 470 51.41 46.72 16.00
CA ALA A 470 52.43 47.74 15.87
C ALA A 470 53.72 47.07 15.36
N HIS A 471 54.23 47.63 14.28
CA HIS A 471 55.51 47.30 13.69
C HIS A 471 56.60 47.90 14.56
N ASP A 472 57.40 47.06 15.22
CA ASP A 472 58.74 47.42 15.68
C ASP A 472 59.70 46.31 15.27
N GLY A 473 60.83 46.74 14.72
CA GLY A 473 61.78 45.91 14.02
C GLY A 473 62.77 45.17 14.92
N GLU A 474 63.50 44.32 14.20
CA GLU A 474 64.82 43.74 14.48
C GLU A 474 64.94 42.58 15.50
N GLU A 475 65.46 41.49 14.92
CA GLU A 475 66.46 40.56 15.46
C GLU A 475 66.13 39.80 16.75
N ASP A 476 66.01 38.47 16.68
CA ASP A 476 67.16 37.59 16.89
C ASP A 476 66.79 36.10 16.78
N GLU A 477 67.82 35.29 16.58
CA GLU A 477 67.83 33.88 16.24
C GLU A 477 67.40 32.91 17.37
N ASN A 478 67.05 31.69 16.92
CA ASN A 478 67.39 30.40 17.53
C ASN A 478 66.42 29.69 18.52
N LYS A 479 66.47 28.34 18.37
CA LYS A 479 66.02 27.24 19.27
C LYS A 479 64.52 26.91 19.30
N SER A 480 64.07 25.82 18.68
CA SER A 480 64.26 24.37 18.97
C SER A 480 63.35 23.84 20.09
N ASP A 481 62.49 22.90 19.67
CA ASP A 481 62.12 21.65 20.34
C ASP A 481 61.11 21.62 21.51
N LEU A 482 60.16 20.67 21.35
CA LEU A 482 59.42 19.88 22.36
C LEU A 482 58.35 20.65 23.17
N ASP A 483 57.30 20.08 23.73
CA ASP A 483 56.53 18.83 23.70
C ASP A 483 55.35 19.13 24.67
N GLY A 484 54.24 18.40 24.56
CA GLY A 484 53.48 18.03 25.76
C GLY A 484 52.40 18.96 26.34
N THR A 485 51.15 18.70 25.93
CA THR A 485 50.09 18.18 26.83
C THR A 485 49.51 19.05 27.99
N LEU A 486 48.29 19.57 27.73
CA LEU A 486 47.07 19.66 28.58
C LEU A 486 47.07 20.56 29.87
N PRO A 487 45.94 20.73 30.59
CA PRO A 487 44.73 21.50 30.20
C PRO A 487 44.15 22.37 31.36
N SER A 488 43.30 23.36 31.09
CA SER A 488 42.20 23.79 31.99
C SER A 488 41.39 24.89 31.30
N ARG A 489 40.14 24.66 30.88
CA ARG A 489 38.92 24.68 31.71
C ARG A 489 38.66 26.05 32.33
N GLY A 490 37.50 26.61 31.98
CA GLY A 490 36.82 27.59 32.82
C GLY A 490 36.42 28.84 32.07
N GLY A 491 35.16 28.86 31.65
CA GLY A 491 34.52 30.05 31.12
C GLY A 491 34.26 31.12 32.18
N GLY A 492 33.93 32.30 31.69
CA GLY A 492 33.17 33.32 32.39
C GLY A 492 32.22 33.93 31.36
N SER A 493 30.91 33.90 31.54
CA SER A 493 30.13 34.57 32.57
C SER A 493 29.47 35.81 31.97
N THR A 494 28.15 35.88 32.19
CA THR A 494 27.35 37.09 32.43
C THR A 494 27.32 38.13 31.32
N GLY A 495 26.17 38.35 30.69
CA GLY A 495 25.06 39.09 31.30
C GLY A 495 25.08 40.51 30.69
N GLY A 496 24.01 41.23 30.47
CA GLY A 496 22.59 41.04 30.70
C GLY A 496 21.91 42.36 30.32
N ARG A 497 20.61 42.27 30.06
CA ARG A 497 19.57 43.32 30.21
C ARG A 497 19.67 44.60 29.37
N GLY A 498 18.59 44.84 28.62
CA GLY A 498 18.21 46.16 28.13
C GLY A 498 16.82 46.14 27.50
N SER A 499 15.81 46.44 28.33
CA SER A 499 14.41 46.69 27.94
C SER A 499 14.29 47.96 27.09
N SER A 500 13.43 47.99 26.07
CA SER A 500 12.57 49.15 25.78
C SER A 500 11.49 48.88 24.74
N ARG A 501 10.28 49.34 25.10
CA ARG A 501 9.08 49.50 24.29
C ARG A 501 9.22 50.67 23.33
N GLY A 502 8.60 50.57 22.15
CA GLY A 502 8.06 51.72 21.41
C GLY A 502 8.64 51.93 20.02
N GLY A 503 7.75 52.07 19.03
CA GLY A 503 8.09 52.45 17.65
C GLY A 503 7.31 51.62 16.63
N ARG A 504 6.04 51.96 16.39
CA ARG A 504 5.62 52.67 15.16
C ARG A 504 6.12 51.98 13.89
N GLY A 505 5.26 51.14 13.32
CA GLY A 505 5.45 50.61 11.98
C GLY A 505 5.43 51.73 10.93
N PRO A 506 6.24 51.63 9.86
CA PRO A 506 6.03 52.38 8.66
C PRO A 506 5.07 51.65 7.72
N VAL A 507 4.14 52.44 7.19
CA VAL A 507 3.19 52.10 6.14
C VAL A 507 3.89 52.14 4.77
N ARG A 508 3.42 51.27 3.88
CA ARG A 508 3.45 51.36 2.40
C ARG A 508 4.73 51.00 1.62
N GLY A 509 4.65 49.83 0.99
CA GLY A 509 4.59 49.65 -0.46
C GLY A 509 3.94 48.26 -0.69
N GLY A 510 2.91 48.03 -1.50
CA GLY A 510 2.43 48.72 -2.69
C GLY A 510 2.50 47.72 -3.85
N GLY A 511 1.39 47.00 -4.14
CA GLY A 511 1.20 46.28 -5.40
C GLY A 511 0.53 44.92 -5.25
N GLY A 512 -0.75 44.80 -5.69
CA GLY A 512 -1.39 43.48 -5.84
C GLY A 512 -2.92 43.39 -5.78
N ARG A 513 -3.64 44.37 -6.32
CA ARG A 513 -4.98 44.25 -6.96
C ARG A 513 -5.96 43.21 -6.36
N SER A 514 -6.68 43.59 -5.29
CA SER A 514 -7.85 42.84 -4.78
C SER A 514 -9.09 43.73 -4.84
N GLY A 515 -10.14 43.25 -5.51
CA GLY A 515 -11.40 44.00 -5.73
C GLY A 515 -12.14 44.31 -4.43
N ASN A 516 -12.89 45.41 -4.43
CA ASN A 516 -13.57 45.91 -3.24
C ASN A 516 -14.82 45.07 -2.91
N VAL A 517 -14.78 44.34 -1.78
CA VAL A 517 -15.85 43.42 -1.34
C VAL A 517 -17.06 44.16 -0.75
N ALA A 518 -16.90 45.44 -0.44
CA ALA A 518 -17.88 46.30 0.23
C ALA A 518 -18.84 47.04 -0.72
N GLY A 519 -18.82 46.76 -2.03
CA GLY A 519 -19.69 47.44 -2.99
C GLY A 519 -21.17 47.00 -2.95
N PRO A 520 -22.06 47.74 -3.66
CA PRO A 520 -23.51 47.47 -3.71
C PRO A 520 -23.82 46.08 -4.33
N PRO A 521 -24.88 45.39 -3.86
CA PRO A 521 -25.28 44.10 -4.44
C PRO A 521 -25.74 44.27 -5.90
N GLY A 522 -25.29 43.38 -6.80
CA GLY A 522 -25.61 43.40 -8.23
C GLY A 522 -24.45 43.80 -9.16
N GLU A 523 -23.36 44.37 -8.64
CA GLU A 523 -22.18 44.67 -9.45
C GLU A 523 -21.26 43.44 -9.58
N LYS A 524 -21.01 43.02 -10.82
CA LYS A 524 -20.25 41.80 -11.17
C LYS A 524 -18.86 41.72 -10.52
N GLU A 525 -18.15 42.85 -10.40
CA GLU A 525 -16.82 42.88 -9.78
C GLU A 525 -16.87 42.68 -8.25
N THR A 526 -17.90 43.23 -7.60
CA THR A 526 -18.06 43.13 -6.13
C THR A 526 -18.47 41.72 -5.72
N GLU A 527 -19.32 41.06 -6.52
CA GLU A 527 -19.71 39.66 -6.33
C GLU A 527 -18.56 38.70 -6.61
N GLN A 528 -17.76 38.95 -7.64
CA GLN A 528 -16.54 38.17 -7.88
C GLN A 528 -15.53 38.34 -6.73
N ALA A 529 -15.39 39.55 -6.18
CA ALA A 529 -14.55 39.78 -5.01
C ALA A 529 -15.08 39.06 -3.76
N ARG A 530 -16.40 39.03 -3.54
CA ARG A 530 -17.04 38.24 -2.47
C ARG A 530 -16.84 36.75 -2.65
N ARG A 531 -17.08 36.21 -3.85
CA ARG A 531 -16.87 34.79 -4.16
C ARG A 531 -15.43 34.35 -3.94
N ARG A 532 -14.44 35.15 -4.38
CA ARG A 532 -13.01 34.87 -4.13
C ARG A 532 -12.67 34.93 -2.63
N LYS A 533 -13.28 35.84 -1.88
CA LYS A 533 -13.10 35.93 -0.42
C LYS A 533 -13.74 34.75 0.31
N GLU A 534 -14.88 34.26 -0.15
CA GLU A 534 -15.55 33.08 0.43
C GLU A 534 -14.81 31.79 0.08
N ALA A 535 -14.35 31.62 -1.16
CA ALA A 535 -13.51 30.49 -1.59
C ALA A 535 -12.19 30.41 -0.80
N SER A 536 -11.57 31.55 -0.48
CA SER A 536 -10.35 31.59 0.34
C SER A 536 -10.60 31.51 1.86
N LYS A 537 -11.87 31.53 2.29
CA LYS A 537 -12.23 31.41 3.71
C LYS A 537 -12.11 29.96 4.22
N SER A 538 -12.31 28.96 3.35
CA SER A 538 -12.11 27.55 3.68
C SER A 538 -10.63 27.20 3.84
N SER A 539 -9.74 27.71 2.98
CA SER A 539 -8.30 27.40 3.06
C SER A 539 -7.61 28.05 4.27
N ARG A 540 -7.96 29.31 4.60
CA ARG A 540 -7.36 30.01 5.75
C ARG A 540 -7.88 29.52 7.11
N ALA A 541 -9.09 28.95 7.17
CA ALA A 541 -9.67 28.46 8.42
C ALA A 541 -8.97 27.22 9.00
N ASN A 542 -8.38 26.37 8.14
CA ASN A 542 -7.64 25.19 8.58
C ASN A 542 -6.24 25.54 9.14
N HIS A 543 -5.53 26.50 8.54
CA HIS A 543 -4.21 26.91 9.03
C HIS A 543 -4.27 27.59 10.41
N SER A 544 -5.33 28.36 10.69
CA SER A 544 -5.48 29.04 12.00
C SER A 544 -5.63 28.05 13.17
N ARG A 545 -6.21 26.85 12.94
CA ARG A 545 -6.32 25.81 13.97
C ARG A 545 -4.98 25.13 14.27
N ARG A 546 -4.15 24.93 13.24
CA ARG A 546 -2.79 24.37 13.39
C ARG A 546 -1.88 25.34 14.14
N ASP A 547 -1.91 26.63 13.79
CA ASP A 547 -1.15 27.67 14.50
C ASP A 547 -1.61 27.84 15.96
N GLN A 548 -2.91 27.73 16.23
CA GLN A 548 -3.43 27.73 17.59
C GLN A 548 -3.01 26.48 18.37
N ARG A 549 -2.94 25.31 17.72
CA ARG A 549 -2.44 24.07 18.35
C ARG A 549 -0.94 24.19 18.61
N ALA A 550 -0.14 24.67 17.66
CA ALA A 550 1.30 24.91 17.83
C ALA A 550 1.58 25.92 18.96
N ARG A 551 0.82 27.02 19.03
CA ARG A 551 0.92 27.99 20.14
C ARG A 551 0.50 27.43 21.48
N LYS A 552 -0.48 26.50 21.53
CA LYS A 552 -0.87 25.80 22.76
C LYS A 552 0.19 24.79 23.20
N MET A 553 0.79 24.05 22.26
CA MET A 553 1.89 23.13 22.56
C MET A 553 3.15 23.89 23.02
N ALA A 554 3.46 25.04 22.41
CA ALA A 554 4.58 25.90 22.82
C ALA A 554 4.38 26.55 24.20
N ARG A 555 3.13 26.67 24.69
CA ARG A 555 2.80 27.13 26.05
C ARG A 555 2.65 26.00 27.08
N GLY A 556 2.67 24.74 26.65
CA GLY A 556 2.45 23.56 27.49
C GLY A 556 3.72 22.75 27.81
N GLY A 557 4.90 23.30 27.57
CA GLY A 557 6.16 22.67 27.97
C GLY A 557 6.25 22.52 29.49
N PHE A 558 6.44 21.28 29.94
CA PHE A 558 6.50 20.77 31.31
C PHE A 558 7.31 21.62 32.32
N PRO A 559 6.83 21.77 33.57
CA PRO A 559 7.68 21.97 34.74
C PRO A 559 8.16 20.63 35.31
N GLY A 560 9.47 20.54 35.63
CA GLY A 560 10.05 19.57 36.57
C GLY A 560 10.35 18.20 35.98
#